data_AF-A0A6G6XAM5-F1
#
_entry.id   AF-A0A6G6XAM5-F1
#
_cell.length_a   1.000
_cell.length_b   1.000
_cell.length_c   1.000
_cell.angle_alpha   90.00
_cell.angle_beta   90.00
_cell.angle_gamma   90.00
#
_symmetry.space_group_name_H-M   'P 1'
#
loop_
_entity.id
_entity.type
_entity.pdbx_description
1 polymer ?
#
loop_
_entity_poly.entity_id
_entity_poly.type
_entity_poly.pdbx_seq_one_letter_code
_entity_poly.pdbx_strand_id
1 'polypeptide(L)'
;MGRFDRDFWHVWPLNRVGPALLCPLPGTNLFQLAWSNRIAEAGLEAGVLRATGQHVKRIAWQSKYRHQARMVDRYRVGRAFLAGDAAHIHPPSGAQGLNTSAQDAWNLGWKLAAAIRTGDDGLLDTYQQERLPIAAAMLNLTGTLHFKGSFKRGELTNHLSLGYGNSPLNEGEADDGIAPGDRIADRLLPDGSRLFDHLRHTGATQLIRRNAPHILIRPDAYVAEIGRREVNSYFGEAVRKVEIDC
;
A
#
# COMPACT_ATOMS: atom_id res chain seq x y z
N MET A 1 3.35 -35.61 23.40
CA MET A 1 2.90 -34.24 23.08
C MET A 1 3.65 -33.81 21.82
N GLY A 2 2.94 -33.54 20.71
CA GLY A 2 3.54 -33.38 19.38
C GLY A 2 4.20 -32.03 19.16
N ARG A 3 5.20 -31.98 18.28
CA ARG A 3 5.84 -30.74 17.78
C ARG A 3 4.81 -29.95 16.97
N PHE A 4 4.87 -28.61 17.00
CA PHE A 4 4.03 -27.78 16.14
C PHE A 4 4.27 -28.10 14.67
N ASP A 5 3.17 -28.29 13.95
CA ASP A 5 3.14 -28.44 12.50
C ASP A 5 3.66 -27.17 11.81
N ARG A 6 4.26 -27.29 10.64
CA ARG A 6 4.88 -26.18 9.89
C ARG A 6 4.10 -25.78 8.64
N ASP A 7 3.08 -26.52 8.27
CA ASP A 7 2.20 -26.25 7.13
C ASP A 7 1.01 -25.39 7.54
N PHE A 8 0.76 -25.25 8.85
CA PHE A 8 -0.36 -24.49 9.39
C PHE A 8 0.07 -23.36 10.34
N TRP A 9 -0.78 -22.32 10.37
CA TRP A 9 -0.75 -21.31 11.41
C TRP A 9 -1.46 -21.84 12.65
N HIS A 10 -0.85 -21.65 13.82
CA HIS A 10 -1.44 -22.04 15.10
C HIS A 10 -2.03 -20.79 15.76
N VAL A 11 -3.34 -20.81 16.01
CA VAL A 11 -4.09 -19.66 16.51
C VAL A 11 -4.80 -20.03 17.80
N TRP A 12 -4.61 -19.22 18.84
CA TRP A 12 -5.34 -19.33 20.10
C TRP A 12 -6.22 -18.08 20.28
N PRO A 13 -7.46 -18.09 19.76
CA PRO A 13 -8.31 -16.89 19.72
C PRO A 13 -8.89 -16.52 21.10
N LEU A 14 -9.07 -17.51 21.99
CA LEU A 14 -9.62 -17.34 23.34
C LEU A 14 -8.63 -17.91 24.35
N ASN A 15 -7.81 -17.05 24.96
CA ASN A 15 -6.93 -17.45 26.05
C ASN A 15 -6.91 -16.37 27.16
N ARG A 16 -6.47 -16.76 28.36
CA ARG A 16 -6.47 -15.88 29.56
C ARG A 16 -5.56 -14.64 29.44
N VAL A 17 -4.63 -14.63 28.48
CA VAL A 17 -3.64 -13.58 28.30
C VAL A 17 -3.84 -12.78 27.00
N GLY A 18 -4.89 -13.04 26.22
CA GLY A 18 -5.23 -12.38 24.95
C GLY A 18 -4.80 -13.19 23.72
N PRO A 19 -5.40 -12.97 22.54
CA PRO A 19 -5.22 -13.84 21.37
C PRO A 19 -3.75 -14.00 20.98
N ALA A 20 -3.42 -15.19 20.48
CA ALA A 20 -2.07 -15.55 20.09
C ALA A 20 -2.02 -16.14 18.69
N LEU A 21 -0.93 -15.83 18.00
CA LEU A 21 -0.61 -16.34 16.68
C LEU A 21 0.81 -16.89 16.69
N LEU A 22 0.97 -18.12 16.19
CA LEU A 22 2.27 -18.71 15.90
C LEU A 22 2.32 -19.12 14.43
N CYS A 23 3.15 -18.41 13.66
CA CYS A 23 3.34 -18.64 12.24
C CYS A 23 4.70 -19.30 11.98
N PRO A 24 4.79 -20.40 11.23
CA PRO A 24 6.09 -20.93 10.77
C PRO A 24 6.76 -19.91 9.84
N LEU A 25 8.06 -19.65 10.05
CA LEU A 25 8.83 -18.79 9.14
C LEU A 25 9.33 -19.63 7.94
N PRO A 26 8.95 -19.27 6.69
CA PRO A 26 9.36 -20.02 5.50
C PRO A 26 10.88 -20.20 5.39
N GLY A 27 11.33 -21.36 4.93
CA GLY A 27 12.76 -21.65 4.71
C GLY A 27 13.62 -21.76 5.97
N THR A 28 13.04 -21.73 7.17
CA THR A 28 13.78 -21.84 8.45
C THR A 28 13.18 -22.91 9.36
N ASN A 29 13.77 -23.16 10.52
CA ASN A 29 13.17 -23.96 11.60
C ASN A 29 12.51 -23.09 12.69
N LEU A 30 12.35 -21.79 12.44
CA LEU A 30 11.80 -20.83 13.39
C LEU A 30 10.29 -20.68 13.22
N PHE A 31 9.67 -20.11 14.24
CA PHE A 31 8.29 -19.62 14.23
C PHE A 31 8.29 -18.16 14.71
N GLN A 32 7.38 -17.37 14.16
CA GLN A 32 7.06 -16.04 14.65
C GLN A 32 5.87 -16.14 15.62
N LEU A 33 6.09 -15.75 16.87
CA LEU A 33 5.04 -15.67 17.88
C LEU A 33 4.60 -14.21 18.06
N ALA A 34 3.30 -13.96 17.92
CA ALA A 34 2.67 -12.69 18.29
C ALA A 34 1.65 -12.94 19.40
N TRP A 35 1.86 -12.30 20.55
CA TRP A 35 1.02 -12.46 21.74
C TRP A 35 1.09 -11.18 22.58
N SER A 36 0.08 -10.97 23.41
CA SER A 36 0.11 -10.03 24.53
C SER A 36 1.40 -10.12 25.35
N ASN A 37 1.94 -8.97 25.73
CA ASN A 37 3.15 -8.86 26.55
C ASN A 37 3.04 -9.58 27.91
N ARG A 38 1.81 -9.89 28.38
CA ARG A 38 1.56 -10.68 29.60
C ARG A 38 2.20 -12.07 29.56
N ILE A 39 2.36 -12.66 28.37
CA ILE A 39 2.99 -13.97 28.24
C ILE A 39 4.42 -13.97 28.80
N ALA A 40 5.11 -12.83 28.72
CA ALA A 40 6.50 -12.68 29.12
C ALA A 40 6.70 -12.12 30.54
N GLU A 41 5.64 -11.89 31.33
CA GLU A 41 5.74 -11.32 32.69
C GLU A 41 6.62 -12.15 33.63
N ALA A 42 6.61 -13.48 33.48
CA ALA A 42 7.43 -14.42 34.24
C ALA A 42 8.52 -15.07 33.37
N GLY A 43 8.96 -14.39 32.30
CA GLY A 43 9.85 -14.93 31.27
C GLY A 43 9.10 -15.52 30.07
N LEU A 44 9.58 -15.25 28.86
CA LEU A 44 8.90 -15.64 27.62
C LEU A 44 8.84 -17.15 27.46
N GLU A 45 9.95 -17.85 27.73
CA GLU A 45 10.06 -19.31 27.62
C GLU A 45 9.11 -20.02 28.58
N ALA A 46 9.04 -19.54 29.84
CA ALA A 46 8.09 -20.05 30.83
C ALA A 46 6.65 -19.75 30.41
N GLY A 47 6.40 -18.57 29.82
CA GLY A 47 5.10 -18.21 29.25
C GLY A 47 4.64 -19.15 28.15
N VAL A 48 5.49 -19.36 27.14
CA VAL A 48 5.23 -20.27 26.02
C VAL A 48 5.01 -21.69 26.53
N LEU A 49 5.85 -22.17 27.46
CA LEU A 49 5.68 -23.49 28.06
C LEU A 49 4.32 -23.63 28.75
N ARG A 50 3.94 -22.66 29.61
CA ARG A 50 2.62 -22.69 30.28
C ARG A 50 1.46 -22.66 29.31
N ALA A 51 1.58 -21.89 28.23
CA ALA A 51 0.47 -21.65 27.32
C ALA A 51 0.33 -22.71 26.22
N THR A 52 1.42 -23.40 25.86
CA THR A 52 1.47 -24.33 24.73
C THR A 52 1.96 -25.74 25.08
N GLY A 53 2.57 -25.92 26.25
CA GLY A 53 3.27 -27.15 26.63
C GLY A 53 4.61 -27.37 25.90
N GLN A 54 5.08 -26.39 25.11
CA GLN A 54 6.31 -26.50 24.32
C GLN A 54 7.45 -25.70 24.92
N HIS A 55 8.65 -26.27 24.86
CA HIS A 55 9.88 -25.57 25.26
C HIS A 55 10.44 -24.74 24.11
N VAL A 56 10.73 -23.47 24.40
CA VAL A 56 11.50 -22.60 23.51
C VAL A 56 12.96 -23.04 23.55
N LYS A 57 13.51 -23.43 22.40
CA LYS A 57 14.93 -23.84 22.29
C LYS A 57 15.87 -22.68 22.01
N ARG A 58 15.39 -21.68 21.25
CA ARG A 58 16.17 -20.52 20.81
C ARG A 58 15.22 -19.38 20.48
N ILE A 59 15.58 -18.18 20.91
CA ILE A 59 14.98 -16.92 20.47
C ILE A 59 15.98 -16.25 19.53
N ALA A 60 15.62 -16.10 18.26
CA ALA A 60 16.47 -15.40 17.29
C ALA A 60 16.32 -13.87 17.39
N TRP A 61 15.11 -13.41 17.70
CA TRP A 61 14.77 -12.00 17.87
C TRP A 61 13.52 -11.88 18.74
N GLN A 62 13.46 -10.82 19.55
CA GLN A 62 12.30 -10.47 20.36
C GLN A 62 12.14 -8.96 20.36
N SER A 63 10.90 -8.50 20.22
CA SER A 63 10.53 -7.09 20.34
C SER A 63 9.20 -6.95 21.06
N LYS A 64 9.03 -5.80 21.72
CA LYS A 64 7.76 -5.35 22.29
C LYS A 64 7.30 -4.15 21.48
N TYR A 65 6.05 -4.17 21.06
CA TYR A 65 5.47 -3.05 20.34
C TYR A 65 4.11 -2.71 20.93
N ARG A 66 3.74 -1.43 20.83
CA ARG A 66 2.44 -0.92 21.26
C ARG A 66 1.71 -0.42 20.04
N HIS A 67 0.48 -0.88 19.86
CA HIS A 67 -0.40 -0.35 18.82
C HIS A 67 -0.69 1.12 19.09
N GLN A 68 -0.52 1.95 18.06
CA GLN A 68 -0.92 3.34 18.05
C GLN A 68 -1.60 3.65 16.72
N ALA A 69 -2.49 4.63 16.73
CA ALA A 69 -3.10 5.20 15.53
C ALA A 69 -2.76 6.69 15.54
N ARG A 70 -1.86 7.13 14.66
CA ARG A 70 -1.43 8.53 14.53
C ARG A 70 -1.15 8.85 13.07
N MET A 71 -1.39 10.09 12.70
CA MET A 71 -1.11 10.62 11.37
C MET A 71 -0.62 12.05 11.52
N VAL A 72 0.21 12.49 10.58
CA VAL A 72 0.66 13.88 10.49
C VAL A 72 -0.44 14.79 9.95
N ASP A 73 -0.44 16.05 10.38
CA ASP A 73 -1.33 17.06 9.80
C ASP A 73 -0.89 17.50 8.39
N ARG A 74 0.42 17.37 8.12
CA ARG A 74 1.04 17.75 6.84
C ARG A 74 2.07 16.73 6.39
N TYR A 75 1.99 16.34 5.13
CA TYR A 75 2.95 15.44 4.48
C TYR A 75 4.19 16.17 3.97
N ARG A 76 4.08 17.50 3.78
CA ARG A 76 5.13 18.38 3.28
C ARG A 76 5.23 19.65 4.12
N VAL A 77 6.46 20.03 4.46
CA VAL A 77 6.80 21.35 5.00
C VAL A 77 8.03 21.87 4.25
N GLY A 78 7.83 22.80 3.31
CA GLY A 78 8.89 23.28 2.44
C GLY A 78 9.50 22.15 1.60
N ARG A 79 10.78 21.85 1.84
CA ARG A 79 11.53 20.76 1.16
C ARG A 79 11.59 19.46 1.97
N ALA A 80 10.95 19.39 3.13
CA ALA A 80 10.87 18.18 3.95
C ALA A 80 9.56 17.42 3.68
N PHE A 81 9.66 16.11 3.49
CA PHE A 81 8.55 15.21 3.19
C PHE A 81 8.54 14.04 4.17
N LEU A 82 7.33 13.58 4.53
CA LEU A 82 7.13 12.39 5.34
C LEU A 82 6.36 11.35 4.53
N ALA A 83 6.79 10.09 4.63
CA ALA A 83 6.16 8.96 3.97
C ALA A 83 6.15 7.73 4.90
N GLY A 84 5.14 6.87 4.74
CA GLY A 84 5.00 5.64 5.51
C GLY A 84 4.89 5.86 7.02
N ASP A 85 5.53 5.01 7.82
CA ASP A 85 5.43 5.05 9.30
C ASP A 85 5.83 6.40 9.93
N ALA A 86 6.61 7.23 9.23
CA ALA A 86 6.93 8.58 9.67
C ALA A 86 5.74 9.56 9.52
N ALA A 87 4.84 9.29 8.57
CA ALA A 87 3.63 10.07 8.30
C ALA A 87 2.40 9.48 8.97
N HIS A 88 2.29 8.15 9.08
CA HIS A 88 1.14 7.48 9.67
C HIS A 88 1.52 6.13 10.28
N ILE A 89 1.00 5.87 11.47
CA ILE A 89 1.07 4.55 12.11
C ILE A 89 -0.34 4.12 12.45
N HIS A 90 -0.62 2.85 12.28
CA HIS A 90 -1.92 2.28 12.62
C HIS A 90 -1.75 0.83 13.11
N PRO A 91 -2.75 0.26 13.82
CA PRO A 91 -2.70 -1.14 14.22
C PRO A 91 -2.42 -2.06 13.01
N PRO A 92 -1.69 -3.17 13.20
CA PRO A 92 -1.36 -4.10 12.12
C PRO A 92 -2.59 -4.88 11.62
N SER A 93 -3.76 -4.68 12.24
CA SER A 93 -5.04 -5.24 11.82
C SER A 93 -5.27 -4.97 10.33
N GLY A 94 -5.34 -6.04 9.54
CA GLY A 94 -5.50 -5.97 8.08
C GLY A 94 -4.20 -5.91 7.28
N ALA A 95 -3.02 -5.87 7.91
CA ALA A 95 -1.70 -5.89 7.25
C ALA A 95 -1.44 -4.76 6.24
N GLN A 96 -1.84 -3.52 6.57
CA GLN A 96 -1.83 -2.41 5.61
C GLN A 96 -0.68 -1.41 5.72
N GLY A 97 0.10 -1.45 6.82
CA GLY A 97 1.12 -0.43 7.08
C GLY A 97 2.14 -0.35 5.95
N LEU A 98 2.69 -1.52 5.57
CA LEU A 98 3.63 -1.61 4.46
C LEU A 98 3.00 -1.21 3.12
N ASN A 99 1.76 -1.62 2.85
CA ASN A 99 1.08 -1.35 1.57
C ASN A 99 0.85 0.15 1.37
N THR A 100 0.35 0.84 2.40
CA THR A 100 0.14 2.30 2.35
C THR A 100 1.48 3.02 2.23
N SER A 101 2.49 2.62 3.01
CA SER A 101 3.84 3.19 2.99
C SER A 101 4.51 3.07 1.63
N ALA A 102 4.41 1.90 0.98
CA ALA A 102 4.95 1.70 -0.36
C ALA A 102 4.24 2.60 -1.40
N GLN A 103 2.92 2.75 -1.29
CA GLN A 103 2.16 3.62 -2.18
C GLN A 103 2.45 5.12 -1.98
N ASP A 104 2.77 5.53 -0.75
CA ASP A 104 3.25 6.90 -0.49
C ASP A 104 4.55 7.17 -1.25
N ALA A 105 5.51 6.25 -1.17
CA ALA A 105 6.79 6.37 -1.88
C ALA A 105 6.59 6.36 -3.41
N TRP A 106 5.69 5.50 -3.91
CA TRP A 106 5.37 5.42 -5.34
C TRP A 106 4.76 6.72 -5.86
N ASN A 107 3.85 7.34 -5.10
CA ASN A 107 3.24 8.61 -5.46
C ASN A 107 4.22 9.80 -5.37
N LEU A 108 5.09 9.83 -4.36
CA LEU A 108 6.03 10.92 -4.15
C LEU A 108 7.23 10.87 -5.11
N GLY A 109 7.76 9.68 -5.39
CA GLY A 109 9.03 9.50 -6.08
C GLY A 109 9.09 10.17 -7.45
N TRP A 110 8.07 9.95 -8.29
CA TRP A 110 8.03 10.54 -9.62
C TRP A 110 7.80 12.06 -9.57
N LYS A 111 7.04 12.56 -8.59
CA LYS A 111 6.78 14.00 -8.40
C LYS A 111 8.05 14.75 -8.00
N LEU A 112 8.87 14.14 -7.13
CA LEU A 112 10.20 14.68 -6.81
C LEU A 112 11.10 14.75 -8.03
N ALA A 113 11.14 13.68 -8.83
CA ALA A 113 11.93 13.66 -10.07
C ALA A 113 11.46 14.72 -11.07
N ALA A 114 10.14 14.88 -11.23
CA ALA A 114 9.53 15.91 -12.06
C ALA A 114 9.86 17.33 -11.58
N ALA A 115 9.68 17.63 -10.29
CA ALA A 115 9.97 18.96 -9.73
C ALA A 115 11.46 19.34 -9.87
N ILE A 116 12.38 18.38 -9.66
CA ILE A 116 13.81 18.60 -9.91
C ILE A 116 14.08 18.94 -11.38
N ARG A 117 13.39 18.25 -12.30
CA ARG A 117 13.58 18.41 -13.75
C ARG A 117 13.02 19.74 -14.27
N THR A 118 11.84 20.13 -13.81
CA THR A 118 11.14 21.33 -14.29
C THR A 118 11.49 22.59 -13.50
N GLY A 119 12.01 22.44 -12.28
CA GLY A 119 12.18 23.54 -11.33
C GLY A 119 10.87 24.03 -10.71
N ASP A 120 9.75 23.35 -10.96
CA ASP A 120 8.43 23.71 -10.43
C ASP A 120 8.03 22.77 -9.29
N ASP A 121 7.91 23.36 -8.10
CA ASP A 121 7.55 22.69 -6.86
C ASP A 121 6.03 22.53 -6.67
N GLY A 122 5.18 23.08 -7.56
CA GLY A 122 3.72 23.04 -7.44
C GLY A 122 3.14 21.62 -7.53
N LEU A 123 3.72 20.75 -8.36
CA LEU A 123 3.35 19.33 -8.45
C LEU A 123 3.49 18.61 -7.10
N LEU A 124 4.45 19.02 -6.25
CA LEU A 124 4.70 18.36 -4.97
C LEU A 124 3.60 18.61 -3.94
N ASP A 125 2.77 19.65 -4.10
CA ASP A 125 1.62 19.88 -3.22
C ASP A 125 0.51 18.84 -3.40
N THR A 126 0.43 18.26 -4.60
CA THR A 126 -0.52 17.18 -4.91
C THR A 126 -0.24 15.91 -4.10
N TYR A 127 0.99 15.72 -3.60
CA TYR A 127 1.32 14.57 -2.74
C TYR A 127 0.45 14.53 -1.49
N GLN A 128 0.32 15.67 -0.80
CA GLN A 128 -0.54 15.76 0.38
C GLN A 128 -2.02 15.63 0.01
N GLN A 129 -2.45 16.32 -1.05
CA GLN A 129 -3.85 16.33 -1.49
C GLN A 129 -4.34 14.91 -1.84
N GLU A 130 -3.46 14.08 -2.39
CA GLU A 130 -3.75 12.70 -2.77
C GLU A 130 -3.58 11.70 -1.62
N ARG A 131 -2.52 11.80 -0.81
CA ARG A 131 -2.15 10.75 0.16
C ARG A 131 -2.72 10.96 1.56
N LEU A 132 -2.92 12.20 2.00
CA LEU A 132 -3.48 12.49 3.32
C LEU A 132 -4.91 11.92 3.49
N PRO A 133 -5.84 12.08 2.52
CA PRO A 133 -7.18 11.50 2.64
C PRO A 133 -7.16 9.96 2.70
N ILE A 134 -6.26 9.33 1.95
CA ILE A 134 -6.10 7.87 1.96
C ILE A 134 -5.61 7.39 3.32
N ALA A 135 -4.56 8.02 3.88
CA ALA A 135 -4.07 7.66 5.20
C ALA A 135 -5.12 7.86 6.29
N ALA A 136 -5.89 8.96 6.24
CA ALA A 136 -6.99 9.22 7.17
C ALA A 136 -8.06 8.12 7.10
N ALA A 137 -8.48 7.73 5.89
CA ALA A 137 -9.43 6.65 5.68
C ALA A 137 -8.90 5.31 6.21
N MET A 138 -7.62 5.01 5.97
CA MET A 138 -6.96 3.81 6.45
C MET A 138 -6.85 3.76 7.97
N LEU A 139 -6.52 4.89 8.62
CA LEU A 139 -6.50 4.97 10.09
C LEU A 139 -7.89 4.71 10.69
N ASN A 140 -8.93 5.32 10.14
CA ASN A 140 -10.31 5.11 10.62
C ASN A 140 -10.75 3.65 10.46
N LEU A 141 -10.43 3.03 9.32
CA LEU A 141 -10.76 1.63 9.06
C LEU A 141 -10.01 0.68 9.99
N THR A 142 -8.68 0.83 10.10
CA THR A 142 -7.84 -0.03 10.93
C THR A 142 -8.14 0.15 12.42
N GLY A 143 -8.43 1.37 12.87
CA GLY A 143 -8.94 1.64 14.22
C GLY A 143 -10.26 0.92 14.50
N THR A 144 -11.20 0.96 13.55
CA THR A 144 -12.49 0.26 13.67
C THR A 144 -12.32 -1.26 13.70
N LEU A 145 -11.48 -1.82 12.82
CA LEU A 145 -11.19 -3.26 12.79
C LEU A 145 -10.51 -3.72 14.09
N HIS A 146 -9.57 -2.93 14.60
CA HIS A 146 -8.89 -3.19 15.86
C HIS A 146 -9.88 -3.20 17.04
N PHE A 147 -10.72 -2.17 17.14
CA PHE A 147 -11.75 -2.09 18.18
C PHE A 147 -12.72 -3.27 18.13
N LYS A 148 -13.12 -3.69 16.93
CA LYS A 148 -14.03 -4.84 16.73
C LYS A 148 -13.34 -6.21 16.82
N GLY A 149 -12.01 -6.27 16.98
CA GLY A 149 -11.24 -7.52 16.92
C GLY A 149 -11.41 -8.26 15.59
N SER A 150 -11.73 -7.56 14.50
CA SER A 150 -12.05 -8.15 13.21
C SER A 150 -10.85 -8.14 12.27
N PHE A 151 -10.70 -9.24 11.52
CA PHE A 151 -9.72 -9.36 10.43
C PHE A 151 -10.40 -9.41 9.05
N LYS A 152 -11.68 -9.01 8.97
CA LYS A 152 -12.42 -9.03 7.70
C LYS A 152 -11.74 -8.09 6.71
N ARG A 153 -11.43 -8.63 5.54
CA ARG A 153 -10.93 -7.86 4.40
C ARG A 153 -12.10 -7.42 3.53
N GLY A 154 -11.97 -6.22 2.97
CA GLY A 154 -12.87 -5.63 2.00
C GLY A 154 -12.10 -4.71 1.04
N GLU A 155 -12.84 -3.95 0.25
CA GLU A 155 -12.34 -3.09 -0.83
C GLU A 155 -11.16 -2.19 -0.39
N LEU A 156 -11.37 -1.43 0.69
CA LEU A 156 -10.35 -0.54 1.26
C LEU A 156 -9.12 -1.27 1.80
N THR A 157 -9.23 -2.54 2.22
CA THR A 157 -8.05 -3.36 2.64
C THR A 157 -7.40 -4.12 1.48
N ASN A 158 -8.00 -4.08 0.29
CA ASN A 158 -7.39 -4.63 -0.92
C ASN A 158 -6.56 -3.55 -1.63
N HIS A 159 -6.83 -2.28 -1.36
CA HIS A 159 -6.12 -1.11 -1.91
C HIS A 159 -6.20 -1.01 -3.44
N LEU A 160 -7.10 -1.77 -4.07
CA LEU A 160 -7.25 -1.84 -5.53
C LEU A 160 -8.12 -0.70 -6.05
N SER A 161 -9.12 -0.25 -5.28
CA SER A 161 -10.03 0.84 -5.64
C SER A 161 -9.62 2.20 -5.07
N LEU A 162 -8.41 2.31 -4.49
CA LEU A 162 -7.91 3.60 -4.02
C LEU A 162 -7.61 4.48 -5.23
N GLY A 163 -8.48 5.45 -5.48
CA GLY A 163 -8.39 6.46 -6.52
C GLY A 163 -8.03 7.85 -5.98
N TYR A 164 -7.70 8.75 -6.90
CA TYR A 164 -7.43 10.17 -6.67
C TYR A 164 -8.44 11.04 -7.41
N GLY A 165 -9.74 10.73 -7.34
CA GLY A 165 -10.77 11.44 -8.12
C GLY A 165 -10.83 12.96 -7.94
N ASN A 166 -10.39 13.47 -6.77
CA ASN A 166 -10.31 14.91 -6.48
C ASN A 166 -8.91 15.51 -6.72
N SER A 167 -8.01 14.78 -7.39
CA SER A 167 -6.67 15.29 -7.68
C SER A 167 -6.74 16.45 -8.67
N PRO A 168 -5.95 17.52 -8.46
CA PRO A 168 -5.82 18.59 -9.46
C PRO A 168 -5.08 18.14 -10.73
N LEU A 169 -4.55 16.91 -10.77
CA LEU A 169 -3.89 16.34 -11.95
C LEU A 169 -4.87 15.64 -12.90
N ASN A 170 -6.16 15.61 -12.56
CA ASN A 170 -7.18 14.95 -13.33
C ASN A 170 -7.76 15.87 -14.40
N GLU A 171 -7.81 15.39 -15.64
CA GLU A 171 -8.37 16.12 -16.77
C GLU A 171 -9.27 15.21 -17.63
N GLY A 172 -10.37 15.77 -18.15
CA GLY A 172 -11.31 15.05 -19.00
C GLY A 172 -12.41 14.31 -18.24
N GLU A 173 -13.17 13.50 -18.98
CA GLU A 173 -14.37 12.81 -18.49
C GLU A 173 -14.15 11.30 -18.47
N ALA A 174 -14.96 10.61 -17.66
CA ALA A 174 -14.95 9.16 -17.62
C ALA A 174 -15.32 8.54 -18.97
N ASP A 175 -14.68 7.42 -19.31
CA ASP A 175 -14.91 6.68 -20.55
C ASP A 175 -14.74 5.18 -20.27
N ASP A 176 -15.64 4.35 -20.79
CA ASP A 176 -15.61 2.88 -20.63
C ASP A 176 -15.37 2.39 -19.19
N GLY A 177 -16.03 3.03 -18.22
CA GLY A 177 -15.97 2.64 -16.80
C GLY A 177 -14.66 2.99 -16.08
N ILE A 178 -13.78 3.80 -16.68
CA ILE A 178 -12.62 4.38 -16.02
C ILE A 178 -12.68 5.92 -16.05
N ALA A 179 -12.28 6.56 -14.95
CA ALA A 179 -12.23 8.00 -14.81
C ALA A 179 -10.80 8.50 -14.51
N PRO A 180 -10.50 9.77 -14.81
CA PRO A 180 -9.31 10.43 -14.27
C PRO A 180 -9.22 10.27 -12.75
N GLY A 181 -8.03 9.93 -12.25
CA GLY A 181 -7.77 9.59 -10.86
C GLY A 181 -7.94 8.11 -10.53
N ASP A 182 -8.47 7.26 -11.41
CA ASP A 182 -8.52 5.82 -11.17
C ASP A 182 -7.15 5.18 -11.41
N ARG A 183 -6.89 4.07 -10.70
CA ARG A 183 -5.71 3.24 -10.99
C ARG A 183 -6.01 2.39 -12.22
N ILE A 184 -5.08 2.36 -13.17
CA ILE A 184 -5.22 1.51 -14.34
C ILE A 184 -5.04 0.03 -13.97
N ALA A 185 -5.94 -0.81 -14.46
CA ALA A 185 -5.84 -2.26 -14.27
C ALA A 185 -4.94 -2.89 -15.34
N ASP A 186 -4.17 -3.91 -14.95
CA ASP A 186 -3.38 -4.67 -15.90
C ASP A 186 -4.27 -5.50 -16.83
N ARG A 187 -3.89 -5.60 -18.10
CA ARG A 187 -4.63 -6.36 -19.11
C ARG A 187 -3.72 -6.82 -20.23
N LEU A 188 -4.11 -7.90 -20.90
CA LEU A 188 -3.46 -8.32 -22.15
C LEU A 188 -3.83 -7.34 -23.27
N LEU A 189 -2.84 -6.95 -24.06
CA LEU A 189 -2.98 -6.15 -25.26
C LEU A 189 -3.07 -7.06 -26.50
N PRO A 190 -3.54 -6.54 -27.66
CA PRO A 190 -3.68 -7.35 -28.88
C PRO A 190 -2.38 -7.99 -29.39
N ASP A 191 -1.23 -7.40 -29.07
CA ASP A 191 0.10 -7.91 -29.41
C ASP A 191 0.60 -9.03 -28.46
N GLY A 192 -0.21 -9.40 -27.46
CA GLY A 192 0.11 -10.43 -26.46
C GLY A 192 0.92 -9.95 -25.26
N SER A 193 1.34 -8.69 -25.24
CA SER A 193 2.00 -8.07 -24.08
C SER A 193 0.99 -7.74 -22.96
N ARG A 194 1.48 -7.47 -21.74
CA ARG A 194 0.63 -6.92 -20.66
C ARG A 194 0.83 -5.42 -20.57
N LEU A 195 -0.25 -4.68 -20.31
CA LEU A 195 -0.18 -3.23 -20.12
C LEU A 195 0.89 -2.82 -19.09
N PHE A 196 1.00 -3.56 -17.98
CA PHE A 196 2.00 -3.24 -16.97
C PHE A 196 3.45 -3.43 -17.44
N ASP A 197 3.71 -4.24 -18.47
CA ASP A 197 5.05 -4.31 -19.09
C ASP A 197 5.40 -2.98 -19.77
N HIS A 198 4.41 -2.27 -20.32
CA HIS A 198 4.59 -0.95 -20.91
C HIS A 198 4.79 0.15 -19.88
N LEU A 199 4.35 -0.04 -18.64
CA LEU A 199 4.50 0.91 -17.53
C LEU A 199 5.79 0.73 -16.72
N ARG A 200 6.67 -0.23 -17.08
CA ARG A 200 7.97 -0.44 -16.41
C ARG A 200 9.01 0.61 -16.79
N HIS A 201 8.70 1.87 -16.57
CA HIS A 201 9.60 3.03 -16.72
C HIS A 201 9.15 4.15 -15.77
N THR A 202 9.93 5.23 -15.71
CA THR A 202 9.70 6.34 -14.76
C THR A 202 8.79 7.46 -15.30
N GLY A 203 8.44 7.39 -16.58
CA GLY A 203 7.67 8.41 -17.30
C GLY A 203 6.18 8.08 -17.41
N ALA A 204 5.42 8.97 -18.03
CA ALA A 204 4.01 8.74 -18.33
C ALA A 204 3.83 7.91 -19.62
N THR A 205 2.73 7.16 -19.70
CA THR A 205 2.33 6.41 -20.89
C THR A 205 0.97 6.88 -21.36
N GLN A 206 0.79 7.08 -22.66
CA GLN A 206 -0.52 7.34 -23.25
C GLN A 206 -0.95 6.15 -24.10
N LEU A 207 -2.15 5.64 -23.81
CA LEU A 207 -2.83 4.64 -24.62
C LEU A 207 -3.54 5.34 -25.79
N ILE A 208 -3.06 5.06 -27.00
CA ILE A 208 -3.61 5.62 -28.24
C ILE A 208 -4.72 4.70 -28.74
N ARG A 209 -5.95 5.22 -28.70
CA ARG A 209 -7.17 4.53 -29.13
C ARG A 209 -7.70 5.15 -30.42
N ARG A 210 -7.96 4.33 -31.43
CA ARG A 210 -8.31 4.79 -32.79
C ARG A 210 -9.64 5.54 -32.87
N ASN A 211 -10.67 5.07 -32.17
CA ASN A 211 -12.04 5.61 -32.22
C ASN A 211 -12.59 6.02 -30.84
N ALA A 212 -11.72 6.15 -29.84
CA ALA A 212 -12.07 6.55 -28.48
C ALA A 212 -11.06 7.59 -27.97
N PRO A 213 -11.39 8.37 -26.92
CA PRO A 213 -10.41 9.27 -26.29
C PRO A 213 -9.12 8.51 -25.92
N HIS A 214 -7.96 9.14 -25.95
CA HIS A 214 -6.73 8.52 -25.42
C HIS A 214 -6.74 8.53 -23.89
N ILE A 215 -5.97 7.64 -23.28
CA ILE A 215 -5.84 7.56 -21.81
C ILE A 215 -4.38 7.87 -21.45
N LEU A 216 -4.14 8.98 -20.77
CA LEU A 216 -2.84 9.32 -20.22
C LEU A 216 -2.70 8.73 -18.82
N ILE A 217 -1.67 7.91 -18.63
CA ILE A 217 -1.36 7.19 -17.41
C ILE A 217 -0.08 7.81 -16.82
N ARG A 218 -0.16 8.23 -15.55
CA ARG A 218 0.94 8.77 -14.77
C ARG A 218 1.99 7.69 -14.46
N PRO A 219 3.21 8.07 -14.09
CA PRO A 219 4.24 7.12 -13.64
C PRO A 219 3.82 6.22 -12.47
N ASP A 220 2.88 6.67 -11.64
CA ASP A 220 2.32 5.89 -10.53
C ASP A 220 1.13 5.00 -10.91
N ALA A 221 0.88 4.82 -12.20
CA ALA A 221 -0.18 3.98 -12.78
C ALA A 221 -1.62 4.46 -12.52
N TYR A 222 -1.79 5.76 -12.27
CA TYR A 222 -3.09 6.41 -12.19
C TYR A 222 -3.41 7.16 -13.48
N VAL A 223 -4.68 7.22 -13.86
CA VAL A 223 -5.13 7.98 -15.03
C VAL A 223 -5.05 9.47 -14.72
N ALA A 224 -4.32 10.23 -15.53
CA ALA A 224 -4.27 11.69 -15.46
C ALA A 224 -5.33 12.31 -16.38
N GLU A 225 -5.38 11.92 -17.64
CA GLU A 225 -6.22 12.55 -18.65
C GLU A 225 -6.96 11.49 -19.47
N ILE A 226 -8.24 11.73 -19.73
CA ILE A 226 -8.99 11.03 -20.78
C ILE A 226 -9.46 12.07 -21.81
N GLY A 227 -8.88 12.05 -23.01
CA GLY A 227 -9.10 13.11 -24.00
C GLY A 227 -8.62 12.74 -25.41
N ARG A 228 -9.05 13.46 -26.44
CA ARG A 228 -8.72 13.14 -27.85
C ARG A 228 -7.33 13.60 -28.30
N ARG A 229 -6.57 14.24 -27.42
CA ARG A 229 -5.29 14.85 -27.77
C ARG A 229 -4.14 13.89 -27.49
N GLU A 230 -3.20 13.81 -28.41
CA GLU A 230 -1.91 13.17 -28.13
C GLU A 230 -1.04 14.09 -27.26
N VAL A 231 -0.57 13.56 -26.14
CA VAL A 231 0.28 14.26 -25.18
C VAL A 231 1.72 13.85 -25.47
N ASN A 232 2.56 14.81 -25.88
CA ASN A 232 3.95 14.50 -26.25
C ASN A 232 4.90 14.53 -25.05
N SER A 233 4.57 15.31 -24.01
CA SER A 233 5.38 15.42 -22.79
C SER A 233 4.51 15.55 -21.54
N TYR A 234 4.97 14.97 -20.43
CA TYR A 234 4.34 15.09 -19.11
C TYR A 234 5.41 15.50 -18.08
N PHE A 235 5.25 16.69 -17.49
CA PHE A 235 6.22 17.30 -16.57
C PHE A 235 7.69 17.25 -17.05
N GLY A 236 7.91 17.55 -18.33
CA GLY A 236 9.26 17.63 -18.91
C GLY A 236 9.88 16.29 -19.32
N GLU A 237 9.15 15.17 -19.28
CA GLU A 237 9.56 13.90 -19.90
C GLU A 237 8.71 13.60 -21.13
N ALA A 238 9.28 12.93 -22.12
CA ALA A 238 8.51 12.44 -23.26
C ALA A 238 7.50 11.36 -22.80
N VAL A 239 6.29 11.39 -23.35
CA VAL A 239 5.26 10.39 -23.07
C VAL A 239 5.44 9.20 -23.97
N ARG A 240 5.46 7.99 -23.39
CA ARG A 240 5.47 6.74 -24.15
C ARG A 240 4.10 6.51 -24.77
N LYS A 241 4.01 6.34 -26.08
CA LYS A 241 2.76 6.01 -26.76
C LYS A 241 2.64 4.50 -26.91
N VAL A 242 1.48 3.96 -26.60
CA VAL A 242 1.13 2.54 -26.79
C VAL A 242 -0.16 2.49 -27.56
N GLU A 243 -0.10 2.03 -28.80
CA GLU A 243 -1.29 1.83 -29.63
C GLU A 243 -2.08 0.64 -29.09
N ILE A 244 -3.37 0.84 -28.87
CA ILE A 244 -4.28 -0.22 -28.47
C ILE A 244 -5.45 -0.23 -29.45
N ASP A 245 -5.46 -1.25 -30.32
CA ASP A 245 -6.61 -1.54 -31.16
C ASP A 245 -7.74 -2.03 -30.25
N CYS A 246 -8.72 -1.14 -30.03
CA CYS A 246 -9.97 -1.44 -29.34
C CYS A 246 -11.03 -1.76 -30.39
#